data_AF-V4VCX0-F1
#
_entry.id   AF-V4VCX0-F1
#
_cell.length_a   1.000
_cell.length_b   1.000
_cell.length_c   1.000
_cell.angle_alpha   90.00
_cell.angle_beta   90.00
_cell.angle_gamma   90.00
#
_symmetry.space_group_name_H-M   'P 1'
#
loop_
_entity.id
_entity.type
_entity.pdbx_description
1 polymer ?
#
loop_
_entity_poly.entity_id
_entity_poly.type
_entity_poly.pdbx_seq_one_letter_code
_entity_poly.pdbx_strand_id
1 'polypeptide(L)'
;MDENRIMALREIWVAKLMMHNEDYDFARDKLLTAQQLYPALDDIDSMLSACDMLLLAADEQVGLITYQASHSENNSISNLMIITLRKSNQEFYNFENNRKLENIQAGQIWAAHLQANVNRSYCYALINYNGSYELHVTWLKPIPIRPSETRWYFSGLPVGCGSFDLNPVVHDLESPMIFSHKCSPVHTGTQDQFEIYPKIGEIWALYENWNCDEWANDPQKLKGCKFDLVEMLSDFSKTSGAHVVCLEKVEAFRSVFQRQTIGQYPVIYQIPSNHLYIFSHNIPAYRLLGGDNGKVGTAIFELDQSALPDDMVHEKLDSSSGFTPSKYLPSFESSADSQLLKHTWSPVDFAIGQVWAVYCGKENMPRPYVQIVEVISASQVYVTFLEPLPVFHLDTEWKKKNLPIACGLFELGKTSVILKMSHFSHSMEYERSVTENEPHFIIYPKKGEVWAVYEDWNEEWQQNDYKNYHYYIVEILSDLLVEVENNLTFFHRQQNDGFDITCTVSQAEMFSFSHKIPAFKVQGTAIYGIPEDSWHLDPNALPLKQPRRSQ
;
A
#
# COMPACT_ATOMS: atom_id res chain seq x y z
N MET A 1 12.21 40.71 38.73
CA MET A 1 12.94 39.66 37.98
C MET A 1 12.96 40.15 36.54
N ASP A 2 14.10 40.10 35.87
CA ASP A 2 14.25 40.71 34.54
C ASP A 2 13.45 39.91 33.51
N GLU A 3 12.45 40.53 32.89
CA GLU A 3 11.46 39.87 32.03
C GLU A 3 12.11 39.32 30.77
N ASN A 4 13.04 40.09 30.18
CA ASN A 4 13.82 39.68 29.02
C ASN A 4 14.70 38.46 29.32
N ARG A 5 15.24 38.36 30.55
CA ARG A 5 16.01 37.19 31.00
C ARG A 5 15.14 35.94 31.14
N ILE A 6 13.89 36.07 31.58
CA ILE A 6 12.94 34.96 31.65
C ILE A 6 12.58 34.47 30.24
N MET A 7 12.34 35.39 29.31
CA MET A 7 12.06 35.03 27.91
C MET A 7 13.26 34.35 27.24
N ALA A 8 14.47 34.91 27.38
CA ALA A 8 15.69 34.30 26.83
C ALA A 8 15.93 32.87 27.38
N LEU A 9 15.71 32.63 28.67
CA LEU A 9 15.81 31.29 29.26
C LEU A 9 14.75 30.30 28.73
N ARG A 10 13.56 30.77 28.33
CA ARG A 10 12.55 29.94 27.66
C ARG A 10 12.98 29.56 26.25
N GLU A 11 13.46 30.52 25.46
CA GLU A 11 13.95 30.24 24.11
C GLU A 11 15.15 29.26 24.12
N ILE A 12 16.07 29.36 25.10
CA ILE A 12 17.13 28.36 25.31
C ILE A 12 16.57 26.97 25.64
N TRP A 13 15.53 26.88 26.47
CA TRP A 13 14.91 25.59 26.80
C TRP A 13 14.22 24.95 25.59
N VAL A 14 13.52 25.75 24.78
CA VAL A 14 12.94 25.32 23.49
C VAL A 14 14.05 24.87 22.53
N ALA A 15 15.15 25.61 22.42
CA ALA A 15 16.30 25.22 21.60
C ALA A 15 16.91 23.88 22.07
N LYS A 16 17.03 23.62 23.38
CA LYS A 16 17.52 22.33 23.91
C LYS A 16 16.62 21.16 23.53
N LEU A 17 15.30 21.37 23.50
CA LEU A 17 14.35 20.36 23.01
C LEU A 17 14.48 20.12 21.49
N MET A 18 14.63 21.20 20.72
CA MET A 18 14.84 21.10 19.26
C MET A 18 16.14 20.37 18.92
N MET A 19 17.26 20.68 19.60
CA MET A 19 18.53 19.95 19.43
C MET A 19 18.43 18.46 19.82
N HIS A 20 17.62 18.11 20.83
CA HIS A 20 17.36 16.71 21.19
C HIS A 20 16.49 15.99 20.15
N ASN A 21 15.71 16.72 19.39
CA ASN A 21 14.88 16.22 18.28
C ASN A 21 15.58 16.34 16.90
N GLU A 22 16.90 16.60 16.91
CA GLU A 22 17.76 16.78 15.73
C GLU A 22 17.36 17.97 14.81
N ASP A 23 16.54 18.89 15.31
CA ASP A 23 16.12 20.10 14.61
C ASP A 23 17.09 21.26 14.90
N TYR A 24 18.26 21.18 14.26
CA TYR A 24 19.36 22.12 14.49
C TYR A 24 19.13 23.51 13.88
N ASP A 25 18.32 23.64 12.81
CA ASP A 25 17.98 24.93 12.20
C ASP A 25 17.05 25.75 13.10
N PHE A 26 15.94 25.17 13.58
CA PHE A 26 15.04 25.90 14.49
C PHE A 26 15.67 26.10 15.88
N ALA A 27 16.47 25.15 16.37
CA ALA A 27 17.27 25.36 17.58
C ALA A 27 18.19 26.58 17.47
N ARG A 28 18.85 26.76 16.31
CA ARG A 28 19.74 27.88 16.03
C ARG A 28 19.01 29.22 16.00
N ASP A 29 17.86 29.32 15.34
CA ASP A 29 17.03 30.53 15.36
C ASP A 29 16.56 30.90 16.78
N LYS A 30 16.20 29.90 17.57
CA LYS A 30 15.83 30.08 18.98
C LYS A 30 16.98 30.55 19.85
N LEU A 31 18.20 30.06 19.62
CA LEU A 31 19.40 30.53 20.29
C LEU A 31 19.79 31.96 19.90
N LEU A 32 19.66 32.33 18.61
CA LEU A 32 19.85 33.71 18.16
C LEU A 32 18.81 34.65 18.78
N THR A 33 17.55 34.22 18.87
CA THR A 33 16.49 34.97 19.55
C THR A 33 16.79 35.16 21.04
N ALA A 34 17.25 34.11 21.74
CA ALA A 34 17.69 34.21 23.13
C ALA A 34 18.87 35.17 23.31
N GLN A 35 19.85 35.15 22.37
CA GLN A 35 21.01 36.03 22.38
C GLN A 35 20.61 37.50 22.24
N GLN A 36 19.64 37.80 21.37
CA GLN A 36 19.12 39.16 21.19
C GLN A 36 18.32 39.65 22.42
N LEU A 37 17.54 38.78 23.04
CA LEU A 37 16.75 39.10 24.23
C LEU A 37 17.61 39.34 25.48
N TYR A 38 18.68 38.55 25.67
CA TYR A 38 19.58 38.72 26.81
C TYR A 38 21.02 38.26 26.50
N PRO A 39 21.87 39.13 25.94
CA PRO A 39 23.24 38.78 25.50
C PRO A 39 24.21 38.31 26.58
N ALA A 40 23.87 38.50 27.87
CA ALA A 40 24.71 38.15 29.02
C ALA A 40 24.39 36.76 29.62
N LEU A 41 23.80 35.86 28.82
CA LEU A 41 23.62 34.46 29.17
C LEU A 41 24.77 33.64 28.59
N ASP A 42 25.55 33.02 29.47
CA ASP A 42 26.54 32.01 29.11
C ASP A 42 25.85 30.79 28.43
N ASP A 43 26.66 29.97 27.75
CA ASP A 43 26.28 28.79 26.94
C ASP A 43 25.67 29.02 25.54
N ILE A 44 25.12 30.20 25.20
CA ILE A 44 24.43 30.37 23.89
C ILE A 44 25.37 30.14 22.69
N ASP A 45 26.57 30.74 22.70
CA ASP A 45 27.52 30.65 21.58
C ASP A 45 28.05 29.21 21.36
N SER A 46 28.16 28.41 22.43
CA SER A 46 28.60 27.02 22.32
C SER A 46 27.51 26.14 21.69
N MET A 47 26.24 26.42 21.98
CA MET A 47 25.10 25.73 21.38
C MET A 47 24.88 26.14 19.92
N LEU A 48 25.08 27.42 19.58
CA LEU A 48 25.08 27.89 18.18
C LEU A 48 26.15 27.19 17.35
N SER A 49 27.39 27.12 17.89
CA SER A 49 28.51 26.42 17.24
C SER A 49 28.23 24.92 17.05
N ALA A 50 27.52 24.29 17.99
CA ALA A 50 27.10 22.89 17.86
C ALA A 50 26.04 22.71 16.76
N CYS A 51 25.04 23.60 16.67
CA CYS A 51 24.06 23.58 15.59
C CYS A 51 24.75 23.80 14.23
N ASP A 52 25.63 24.80 14.11
CA ASP A 52 26.38 25.09 12.88
C ASP A 52 27.20 23.87 12.40
N MET A 53 27.91 23.17 13.28
CA MET A 53 28.66 21.95 12.89
C MET A 53 27.76 20.78 12.50
N LEU A 54 26.60 20.61 13.15
CA LEU A 54 25.68 19.51 12.84
C LEU A 54 24.91 19.76 11.54
N LEU A 55 24.58 21.00 11.22
CA LEU A 55 24.04 21.41 9.92
C LEU A 55 25.05 21.17 8.79
N LEU A 56 26.33 21.52 8.98
CA LEU A 56 27.39 21.23 8.02
C LEU A 56 27.61 19.72 7.81
N ALA A 57 27.50 18.91 8.86
CA ALA A 57 27.60 17.45 8.76
C ALA A 57 26.42 16.82 7.98
N ALA A 58 25.22 17.40 8.09
CA ALA A 58 24.07 16.99 7.29
C ALA A 58 24.27 17.29 5.79
N ASP A 59 24.86 18.45 5.45
CA ASP A 59 25.18 18.82 4.07
C ASP A 59 26.22 17.86 3.42
N GLU A 60 27.22 17.38 4.16
CA GLU A 60 28.16 16.36 3.65
C GLU A 60 27.47 15.01 3.38
N GLN A 61 26.51 14.60 4.22
CA GLN A 61 25.70 13.40 3.97
C GLN A 61 24.80 13.57 2.73
N VAL A 62 24.22 14.76 2.52
CA VAL A 62 23.49 15.10 1.28
C VAL A 62 24.41 14.99 0.04
N GLY A 63 25.69 15.36 0.16
CA GLY A 63 26.69 15.16 -0.89
C GLY A 63 26.91 13.68 -1.27
N LEU A 64 26.95 12.79 -0.27
CA LEU A 64 27.06 11.34 -0.49
C LEU A 64 25.78 10.73 -1.08
N ILE A 65 24.61 11.13 -0.57
CA ILE A 65 23.30 10.67 -1.05
C ILE A 65 23.06 11.12 -2.51
N THR A 66 23.42 12.34 -2.87
CA THR A 66 23.30 12.84 -4.25
C THR A 66 24.24 12.12 -5.23
N TYR A 67 25.45 11.73 -4.79
CA TYR A 67 26.33 10.87 -5.59
C TYR A 67 25.72 9.49 -5.85
N GLN A 68 25.16 8.85 -4.81
CA GLN A 68 24.52 7.53 -4.93
C GLN A 68 23.21 7.57 -5.73
N ALA A 69 22.37 8.57 -5.53
CA ALA A 69 21.10 8.76 -6.25
C ALA A 69 21.29 9.03 -7.76
N SER A 70 22.45 9.56 -8.16
CA SER A 70 22.78 9.76 -9.60
C SER A 70 23.00 8.46 -10.38
N HIS A 71 23.06 7.30 -9.71
CA HIS A 71 23.33 5.98 -10.30
C HIS A 71 22.15 4.98 -10.18
N SER A 72 20.96 5.39 -9.74
CA SER A 72 19.77 4.53 -9.64
C SER A 72 18.55 5.11 -10.37
N GLU A 73 18.19 4.52 -11.51
CA GLU A 73 17.26 5.16 -12.46
C GLU A 73 15.80 5.23 -11.94
N ASN A 74 15.35 4.27 -11.11
CA ASN A 74 13.93 4.11 -10.77
C ASN A 74 13.39 4.93 -9.60
N ASN A 75 14.22 5.64 -8.82
CA ASN A 75 13.75 6.53 -7.73
C ASN A 75 14.22 7.99 -7.91
N SER A 76 14.75 8.31 -9.10
CA SER A 76 15.51 9.52 -9.36
C SER A 76 14.67 10.80 -9.42
N ILE A 77 13.50 10.77 -10.06
CA ILE A 77 12.73 12.00 -10.37
C ILE A 77 12.06 12.58 -9.11
N SER A 78 11.38 11.77 -8.30
CA SER A 78 10.77 12.25 -7.04
C SER A 78 11.85 12.82 -6.11
N ASN A 79 12.96 12.11 -5.93
CA ASN A 79 14.05 12.55 -5.05
C ASN A 79 14.74 13.81 -5.59
N LEU A 80 15.04 13.91 -6.89
CA LEU A 80 15.58 15.14 -7.48
C LEU A 80 14.61 16.32 -7.35
N MET A 81 13.29 16.08 -7.45
CA MET A 81 12.26 17.11 -7.35
C MET A 81 12.06 17.59 -5.90
N ILE A 82 12.09 16.69 -4.91
CA ILE A 82 12.06 17.08 -3.48
C ILE A 82 13.37 17.75 -3.07
N ILE A 83 14.53 17.30 -3.56
CA ILE A 83 15.82 18.01 -3.39
C ILE A 83 15.75 19.41 -4.02
N THR A 84 15.02 19.59 -5.13
CA THR A 84 14.80 20.90 -5.75
C THR A 84 13.89 21.78 -4.90
N LEU A 85 12.80 21.24 -4.31
CA LEU A 85 11.96 21.95 -3.34
C LEU A 85 12.77 22.43 -2.12
N ARG A 86 13.63 21.55 -1.58
CA ARG A 86 14.56 21.88 -0.48
C ARG A 86 15.52 23.00 -0.88
N LYS A 87 16.13 22.93 -2.08
CA LYS A 87 17.02 23.97 -2.64
C LYS A 87 16.34 25.28 -2.98
N SER A 88 15.01 25.31 -3.14
CA SER A 88 14.26 26.55 -3.41
C SER A 88 13.85 27.31 -2.14
N ASN A 89 14.26 26.88 -0.95
CA ASN A 89 13.80 27.40 0.35
C ASN A 89 12.26 27.47 0.45
N GLN A 90 11.56 26.51 -0.14
CA GLN A 90 10.12 26.40 0.08
C GLN A 90 9.91 25.79 1.46
N GLU A 91 9.62 26.64 2.44
CA GLU A 91 9.40 26.24 3.83
C GLU A 91 8.34 25.13 3.92
N PHE A 92 8.69 24.06 4.64
CA PHE A 92 7.79 22.97 4.98
C PHE A 92 6.52 23.48 5.68
N TYR A 93 5.39 22.82 5.47
CA TYR A 93 4.10 23.32 5.93
C TYR A 93 3.97 23.18 7.44
N ASN A 94 4.04 24.32 8.14
CA ASN A 94 3.94 24.35 9.60
C ASN A 94 2.47 24.19 10.07
N PHE A 95 2.09 22.95 10.40
CA PHE A 95 0.77 22.57 10.92
C PHE A 95 0.41 23.21 12.28
N GLU A 96 1.38 23.64 13.09
CA GLU A 96 1.11 24.33 14.36
C GLU A 96 0.42 25.69 14.13
N ASN A 97 0.63 26.32 12.96
CA ASN A 97 -0.11 27.53 12.59
C ASN A 97 -1.63 27.30 12.58
N ASN A 98 -2.10 26.11 12.18
CA ASN A 98 -3.52 25.78 12.14
C ASN A 98 -4.11 25.60 13.55
N ARG A 99 -3.29 25.18 14.52
CA ARG A 99 -3.66 24.88 15.92
C ARG A 99 -3.53 26.05 16.88
N LYS A 100 -3.04 27.22 16.43
CA LYS A 100 -2.96 28.44 17.25
C LYS A 100 -4.31 28.78 17.87
N LEU A 101 -4.30 29.21 19.13
CA LEU A 101 -5.50 29.49 19.92
C LEU A 101 -6.45 30.51 19.25
N GLU A 102 -5.91 31.44 18.47
CA GLU A 102 -6.66 32.43 17.68
C GLU A 102 -7.53 31.83 16.55
N ASN A 103 -7.19 30.63 16.08
CA ASN A 103 -7.92 29.90 15.03
C ASN A 103 -9.03 28.99 15.59
N ILE A 104 -8.98 28.70 16.89
CA ILE A 104 -9.97 27.87 17.60
C ILE A 104 -11.16 28.74 18.02
N GLN A 105 -12.39 28.32 17.69
CA GLN A 105 -13.60 29.11 17.98
C GLN A 105 -14.70 28.23 18.57
N ALA A 106 -15.56 28.84 19.40
CA ALA A 106 -16.74 28.17 19.94
C ALA A 106 -17.67 27.69 18.80
N GLY A 107 -18.30 26.52 19.00
CA GLY A 107 -19.14 25.85 18.01
C GLY A 107 -18.37 25.01 16.98
N GLN A 108 -17.03 25.02 16.99
CA GLN A 108 -16.22 24.14 16.15
C GLN A 108 -16.04 22.76 16.81
N ILE A 109 -15.92 21.70 16.01
CA ILE A 109 -15.48 20.38 16.46
C ILE A 109 -14.03 20.16 16.05
N TRP A 110 -13.23 19.64 16.97
CA TRP A 110 -11.80 19.38 16.79
C TRP A 110 -11.48 17.93 17.15
N ALA A 111 -10.56 17.34 16.37
CA ALA A 111 -9.91 16.07 16.68
C ALA A 111 -8.85 16.29 17.77
N ALA A 112 -8.77 15.39 18.73
CA ALA A 112 -7.72 15.33 19.74
C ALA A 112 -6.72 14.22 19.42
N HIS A 113 -5.46 14.45 19.78
CA HIS A 113 -4.42 13.42 19.75
C HIS A 113 -4.77 12.28 20.72
N LEU A 114 -4.55 11.03 20.31
CA LEU A 114 -4.92 9.87 21.12
C LEU A 114 -3.97 9.71 22.32
N GLN A 115 -4.39 10.22 23.48
CA GLN A 115 -3.60 10.14 24.71
C GLN A 115 -3.70 8.75 25.37
N ALA A 116 -2.72 7.89 25.12
CA ALA A 116 -2.64 6.50 25.61
C ALA A 116 -2.68 6.35 27.15
N ASN A 117 -2.53 7.44 27.90
CA ASN A 117 -2.57 7.53 29.36
C ASN A 117 -3.93 8.04 29.91
N VAL A 118 -4.88 8.43 29.06
CA VAL A 118 -6.21 8.88 29.47
C VAL A 118 -7.25 7.84 29.07
N ASN A 119 -8.09 7.43 30.02
CA ASN A 119 -9.11 6.39 29.83
C ASN A 119 -10.35 6.91 29.06
N ARG A 120 -10.12 7.51 27.88
CA ARG A 120 -11.12 8.16 27.03
C ARG A 120 -11.01 7.63 25.61
N SER A 121 -12.02 6.87 25.18
CA SER A 121 -12.20 6.41 23.80
C SER A 121 -12.69 7.53 22.85
N TYR A 122 -12.57 8.80 23.25
CA TYR A 122 -13.18 9.95 22.59
C TYR A 122 -12.12 10.71 21.79
N CYS A 123 -12.23 10.68 20.46
CA CYS A 123 -11.28 11.33 19.57
C CYS A 123 -11.68 12.78 19.19
N TYR A 124 -12.88 13.22 19.57
CA TYR A 124 -13.49 14.47 19.09
C TYR A 124 -14.16 15.26 20.20
N ALA A 125 -14.02 16.59 20.19
CA ALA A 125 -14.71 17.48 21.11
C ALA A 125 -15.29 18.72 20.42
N LEU A 126 -16.46 19.16 20.89
CA LEU A 126 -17.07 20.45 20.59
C LEU A 126 -16.43 21.52 21.49
N ILE A 127 -15.92 22.59 20.90
CA ILE A 127 -15.45 23.76 21.64
C ILE A 127 -16.66 24.58 22.10
N ASN A 128 -16.91 24.61 23.42
CA ASN A 128 -17.98 25.44 23.99
C ASN A 128 -17.54 26.89 24.14
N TYR A 129 -16.31 27.10 24.60
CA TYR A 129 -15.73 28.41 24.88
C TYR A 129 -14.21 28.38 24.77
N ASN A 130 -13.64 29.43 24.18
CA ASN A 130 -12.20 29.64 24.08
C ASN A 130 -11.77 30.64 25.16
N GLY A 131 -11.08 30.15 26.20
CA GLY A 131 -10.41 30.97 27.21
C GLY A 131 -8.95 31.21 26.85
N SER A 132 -8.31 32.20 27.47
CA SER A 132 -6.95 32.65 27.10
C SER A 132 -5.83 31.59 27.25
N TYR A 133 -6.08 30.50 27.97
CA TYR A 133 -5.11 29.41 28.22
C TYR A 133 -5.73 28.00 28.15
N GLU A 134 -7.05 27.88 28.20
CA GLU A 134 -7.80 26.62 28.30
C GLU A 134 -9.06 26.69 27.45
N LEU A 135 -9.44 25.56 26.85
CA LEU A 135 -10.67 25.40 26.08
C LEU A 135 -11.68 24.66 26.95
N HIS A 136 -12.88 25.23 27.08
CA HIS A 136 -14.00 24.49 27.69
C HIS A 136 -14.66 23.66 26.60
N VAL A 137 -14.64 22.33 26.73
CA VAL A 137 -15.05 21.41 25.66
C VAL A 137 -16.11 20.41 26.11
N THR A 138 -16.90 19.91 25.17
CA THR A 138 -17.84 18.79 25.36
C THR A 138 -17.39 17.66 24.45
N TRP A 139 -17.03 16.51 25.02
CA TRP A 139 -16.57 15.37 24.21
C TRP A 139 -17.73 14.73 23.44
N LEU A 140 -17.43 14.25 22.24
CA LEU A 140 -18.37 13.52 21.38
C LEU A 140 -18.31 12.03 21.71
N LYS A 141 -19.47 11.43 21.99
CA LYS A 141 -19.63 10.01 22.29
C LYS A 141 -19.93 9.22 21.00
N PRO A 142 -19.20 8.14 20.69
CA PRO A 142 -19.51 7.26 19.57
C PRO A 142 -20.91 6.65 19.65
N ILE A 143 -21.58 6.57 18.50
CA ILE A 143 -22.83 5.83 18.29
C ILE A 143 -22.49 4.61 17.41
N PRO A 144 -22.10 3.46 18.00
CA PRO A 144 -21.86 2.24 17.23
C PRO A 144 -23.17 1.73 16.63
N ILE A 145 -23.13 1.29 15.37
CA ILE A 145 -24.30 0.81 14.62
C ILE A 145 -24.33 -0.72 14.60
N ARG A 146 -23.16 -1.37 14.51
CA ARG A 146 -23.03 -2.83 14.41
C ARG A 146 -22.68 -3.49 15.75
N PRO A 147 -22.92 -4.81 15.92
CA PRO A 147 -22.53 -5.53 17.13
C PRO A 147 -21.02 -5.54 17.41
N SER A 148 -20.18 -5.61 16.37
CA SER A 148 -18.71 -5.55 16.50
C SER A 148 -18.23 -4.16 16.92
N GLU A 149 -18.76 -3.11 16.28
CA GLU A 149 -18.56 -1.70 16.66
C GLU A 149 -18.97 -1.45 18.12
N THR A 150 -20.11 -2.03 18.53
CA THR A 150 -20.61 -1.97 19.91
C THR A 150 -19.64 -2.62 20.89
N ARG A 151 -19.09 -3.80 20.57
CA ARG A 151 -18.07 -4.47 21.38
C ARG A 151 -16.81 -3.61 21.49
N TRP A 152 -16.27 -3.14 20.37
CA TRP A 152 -15.07 -2.29 20.31
C TRP A 152 -15.20 -1.06 21.22
N TYR A 153 -16.31 -0.31 21.10
CA TYR A 153 -16.57 0.86 21.94
C TYR A 153 -16.67 0.51 23.43
N PHE A 154 -17.44 -0.51 23.81
CA PHE A 154 -17.58 -0.90 25.22
C PHE A 154 -16.32 -1.51 25.83
N SER A 155 -15.39 -1.99 25.00
CA SER A 155 -14.05 -2.41 25.43
C SER A 155 -13.06 -1.26 25.62
N GLY A 156 -13.50 -0.01 25.45
CA GLY A 156 -12.71 1.20 25.67
C GLY A 156 -11.75 1.56 24.54
N LEU A 157 -11.85 0.88 23.39
CA LEU A 157 -11.01 1.17 22.22
C LEU A 157 -11.46 2.49 21.54
N PRO A 158 -10.52 3.27 21.00
CA PRO A 158 -10.83 4.57 20.38
C PRO A 158 -11.66 4.40 19.10
N VAL A 159 -12.53 5.36 18.82
CA VAL A 159 -13.37 5.37 17.62
C VAL A 159 -12.99 6.56 16.74
N GLY A 160 -12.19 6.29 15.71
CA GLY A 160 -11.63 7.28 14.79
C GLY A 160 -12.61 7.89 13.80
N CYS A 161 -13.75 7.24 13.52
CA CYS A 161 -14.78 7.78 12.61
C CYS A 161 -16.13 7.06 12.81
N GLY A 162 -17.20 7.69 12.31
CA GLY A 162 -18.58 7.19 12.38
C GLY A 162 -19.60 8.27 12.74
N SER A 163 -20.70 7.83 13.35
CA SER A 163 -21.72 8.68 13.95
C SER A 163 -21.40 8.93 15.43
N PHE A 164 -21.62 10.15 15.89
CA PHE A 164 -21.35 10.61 17.25
C PHE A 164 -22.52 11.43 17.79
N ASP A 165 -22.70 11.42 19.11
CA ASP A 165 -23.63 12.27 19.86
C ASP A 165 -22.82 13.22 20.76
N LEU A 166 -23.35 14.37 21.14
CA LEU A 166 -22.75 15.14 22.23
C LEU A 166 -22.88 14.38 23.54
N ASN A 167 -21.83 14.40 24.35
CA ASN A 167 -21.87 13.84 25.70
C ASN A 167 -22.01 14.98 26.74
N PRO A 168 -23.23 15.44 27.06
CA PRO A 168 -23.46 16.56 27.99
C PRO A 168 -23.08 16.24 29.45
N VAL A 169 -22.55 15.03 29.71
CA VAL A 169 -22.06 14.62 31.03
C VAL A 169 -20.55 14.86 31.17
N VAL A 170 -19.82 15.03 30.06
CA VAL A 170 -18.35 15.18 30.05
C VAL A 170 -17.98 16.56 29.50
N HIS A 171 -17.97 17.53 30.42
CA HIS A 171 -17.41 18.85 30.21
C HIS A 171 -16.05 18.94 30.87
N ASP A 172 -15.02 19.27 30.10
CA ASP A 172 -13.64 19.38 30.56
C ASP A 172 -13.03 20.76 30.23
N LEU A 173 -12.03 21.16 31.00
CA LEU A 173 -11.10 22.23 30.66
C LEU A 173 -9.83 21.57 30.11
N GLU A 174 -9.53 21.82 28.85
CA GLU A 174 -8.45 21.15 28.12
C GLU A 174 -7.43 22.14 27.57
N SER A 175 -6.16 21.71 27.54
CA SER A 175 -5.10 22.48 26.90
C SER A 175 -5.29 22.50 25.38
N PRO A 176 -5.14 23.65 24.69
CA PRO A 176 -5.18 23.70 23.22
C PRO A 176 -4.21 22.72 22.54
N MET A 177 -3.10 22.36 23.21
CA MET A 177 -2.07 21.48 22.69
C MET A 177 -2.52 20.01 22.52
N ILE A 178 -3.66 19.60 23.07
CA ILE A 178 -4.17 18.24 22.86
C ILE A 178 -4.87 18.07 21.51
N PHE A 179 -5.22 19.16 20.83
CA PHE A 179 -5.99 19.14 19.59
C PHE A 179 -5.08 19.07 18.36
N SER A 180 -5.44 18.19 17.42
CA SER A 180 -4.74 17.96 16.15
C SER A 180 -5.26 18.88 15.05
N HIS A 181 -6.56 18.84 14.77
CA HIS A 181 -7.14 19.60 13.65
C HIS A 181 -8.63 19.84 13.82
N LYS A 182 -9.13 20.88 13.14
CA LYS A 182 -10.55 21.16 13.02
C LYS A 182 -11.22 20.16 12.08
N CYS A 183 -12.34 19.60 12.51
CA CYS A 183 -13.15 18.69 11.70
C CYS A 183 -14.27 19.44 10.96
N SER A 184 -14.76 18.86 9.87
CA SER A 184 -15.93 19.35 9.12
C SER A 184 -17.06 18.31 9.17
N PRO A 185 -17.72 18.10 10.32
CA PRO A 185 -18.74 17.07 10.49
C PRO A 185 -20.02 17.40 9.69
N VAL A 186 -20.74 16.35 9.30
CA VAL A 186 -22.09 16.46 8.73
C VAL A 186 -23.12 16.36 9.85
N HIS A 187 -24.02 17.34 9.95
CA HIS A 187 -25.17 17.27 10.87
C HIS A 187 -26.25 16.35 10.31
N THR A 188 -26.79 15.45 11.13
CA THR A 188 -27.80 14.46 10.72
C THR A 188 -29.25 14.99 10.80
N GLY A 189 -29.44 16.23 11.26
CA GLY A 189 -30.75 16.89 11.41
C GLY A 189 -31.29 16.89 12.83
N THR A 190 -30.79 16.02 13.70
CA THR A 190 -30.88 16.18 15.17
C THR A 190 -29.78 17.16 15.62
N GLN A 191 -30.06 17.99 16.63
CA GLN A 191 -29.16 19.10 16.99
C GLN A 191 -27.80 18.64 17.54
N ASP A 192 -27.76 17.47 18.18
CA ASP A 192 -26.61 17.00 18.96
C ASP A 192 -25.80 15.88 18.27
N GLN A 193 -26.21 15.42 17.09
CA GLN A 193 -25.54 14.32 16.38
C GLN A 193 -24.73 14.77 15.17
N PHE A 194 -23.56 14.15 15.03
CA PHE A 194 -22.51 14.51 14.09
C PHE A 194 -21.99 13.26 13.37
N GLU A 195 -21.74 13.39 12.08
CA GLU A 195 -21.09 12.35 11.28
C GLU A 195 -19.72 12.81 10.81
N ILE A 196 -18.70 12.04 11.19
CA ILE A 196 -17.31 12.25 10.82
C ILE A 196 -16.85 10.97 10.12
N TYR A 197 -16.77 11.03 8.80
CA TYR A 197 -16.37 9.90 7.94
C TYR A 197 -15.23 10.33 7.02
N PRO A 198 -14.28 9.44 6.68
CA PRO A 198 -13.20 9.73 5.76
C PRO A 198 -13.68 10.32 4.43
N LYS A 199 -13.01 11.39 3.97
CA LYS A 199 -13.33 12.14 2.75
C LYS A 199 -12.24 12.03 1.70
N ILE A 200 -12.62 12.14 0.43
CA ILE A 200 -11.67 12.11 -0.70
C ILE A 200 -10.52 13.12 -0.50
N GLY A 201 -9.29 12.66 -0.73
CA GLY A 201 -8.07 13.44 -0.59
C GLY A 201 -7.52 13.57 0.84
N GLU A 202 -8.25 13.14 1.87
CA GLU A 202 -7.74 13.06 3.24
C GLU A 202 -6.73 11.92 3.41
N ILE A 203 -5.82 12.07 4.37
CA ILE A 203 -4.88 11.02 4.77
C ILE A 203 -5.34 10.41 6.11
N TRP A 204 -5.31 9.09 6.20
CA TRP A 204 -5.75 8.35 7.38
C TRP A 204 -4.75 7.26 7.77
N ALA A 205 -4.59 7.07 9.08
CA ALA A 205 -3.94 5.90 9.64
C ALA A 205 -4.96 4.77 9.81
N LEU A 206 -4.62 3.58 9.32
CA LEU A 206 -5.40 2.35 9.47
C LEU A 206 -4.67 1.37 10.37
N TYR A 207 -5.36 0.65 11.23
CA TYR A 207 -4.74 -0.39 12.07
C TYR A 207 -4.21 -1.56 11.25
N GLU A 208 -2.91 -1.84 11.31
CA GLU A 208 -2.33 -3.08 10.77
C GLU A 208 -2.88 -4.31 11.50
N ASN A 209 -3.09 -5.42 10.78
CA ASN A 209 -3.55 -6.70 11.34
C ASN A 209 -4.82 -6.59 12.20
N TRP A 210 -5.68 -5.62 11.86
CA TRP A 210 -6.92 -5.33 12.56
C TRP A 210 -7.93 -6.48 12.47
N ASN A 211 -8.49 -6.85 13.62
CA ASN A 211 -9.70 -7.65 13.72
C ASN A 211 -10.58 -7.08 14.84
N CYS A 212 -11.71 -6.48 14.45
CA CYS A 212 -12.64 -5.79 15.36
C CYS A 212 -13.03 -6.64 16.57
N ASP A 213 -13.34 -7.92 16.36
CA ASP A 213 -13.85 -8.79 17.41
C ASP A 213 -12.75 -9.39 18.28
N GLU A 214 -11.58 -9.70 17.72
CA GLU A 214 -10.44 -10.13 18.53
C GLU A 214 -9.94 -9.00 19.44
N TRP A 215 -9.79 -7.79 18.90
CA TRP A 215 -9.26 -6.64 19.63
C TRP A 215 -10.23 -6.15 20.70
N ALA A 216 -11.55 -6.23 20.45
CA ALA A 216 -12.54 -5.95 21.49
C ALA A 216 -12.46 -6.95 22.67
N ASN A 217 -12.05 -8.20 22.44
CA ASN A 217 -11.83 -9.18 23.51
C ASN A 217 -10.44 -9.06 24.17
N ASP A 218 -9.46 -8.48 23.49
CA ASP A 218 -8.13 -8.16 24.04
C ASP A 218 -7.67 -6.74 23.67
N PRO A 219 -8.13 -5.71 24.40
CA PRO A 219 -7.75 -4.32 24.13
C PRO A 219 -6.26 -4.01 24.35
N GLN A 220 -5.49 -4.95 24.91
CA GLN A 220 -4.03 -4.77 25.05
C GLN A 220 -3.32 -4.81 23.70
N LYS A 221 -3.94 -5.42 22.66
CA LYS A 221 -3.44 -5.42 21.27
C LYS A 221 -3.27 -4.01 20.68
N LEU A 222 -3.95 -2.99 21.23
CA LEU A 222 -3.75 -1.60 20.85
C LEU A 222 -2.34 -1.08 21.24
N LYS A 223 -1.68 -1.69 22.22
CA LYS A 223 -0.32 -1.27 22.63
C LYS A 223 0.71 -1.86 21.67
N GLY A 224 1.37 -0.99 20.92
CA GLY A 224 2.33 -1.41 19.89
C GLY A 224 1.65 -1.96 18.63
N CYS A 225 0.37 -1.63 18.40
CA CYS A 225 -0.20 -1.77 17.07
C CYS A 225 0.53 -0.84 16.09
N LYS A 226 0.69 -1.32 14.86
CA LYS A 226 1.24 -0.54 13.75
C LYS A 226 0.12 0.03 12.89
N PHE A 227 0.50 0.87 11.93
CA PHE A 227 -0.45 1.53 11.05
C PHE A 227 -0.01 1.52 9.58
N ASP A 228 -0.96 1.24 8.69
CA ASP A 228 -0.84 1.59 7.28
C ASP A 228 -1.33 3.04 7.08
N LEU A 229 -0.59 3.85 6.33
CA LEU A 229 -1.05 5.20 5.96
C LEU A 229 -1.67 5.17 4.56
N VAL A 230 -2.83 5.82 4.39
CA VAL A 230 -3.54 5.85 3.11
C VAL A 230 -4.05 7.23 2.74
N GLU A 231 -4.10 7.52 1.44
CA GLU A 231 -4.92 8.60 0.87
C GLU A 231 -6.29 8.05 0.45
N MET A 232 -7.35 8.75 0.84
CA MET A 232 -8.71 8.45 0.41
C MET A 232 -8.92 8.81 -1.06
N LEU A 233 -9.30 7.85 -1.89
CA LEU A 233 -9.66 8.06 -3.30
C LEU A 233 -11.16 8.30 -3.51
N SER A 234 -11.98 8.01 -2.50
CA SER A 234 -13.41 8.34 -2.47
C SER A 234 -13.85 8.69 -1.04
N ASP A 235 -14.94 9.44 -0.93
CA ASP A 235 -15.68 9.54 0.33
C ASP A 235 -16.10 8.15 0.84
N PHE A 236 -16.10 7.96 2.16
CA PHE A 236 -16.59 6.72 2.76
C PHE A 236 -18.12 6.63 2.71
N SER A 237 -18.60 5.58 2.06
CA SER A 237 -20.01 5.24 1.96
C SER A 237 -20.41 4.18 3.00
N LYS A 238 -21.52 4.42 3.71
CA LYS A 238 -22.09 3.44 4.66
C LYS A 238 -22.60 2.16 3.98
N THR A 239 -22.79 2.16 2.66
CA THR A 239 -23.19 0.98 1.89
C THR A 239 -21.99 0.28 1.25
N SER A 240 -21.17 1.01 0.50
CA SER A 240 -20.09 0.47 -0.34
C SER A 240 -18.68 0.62 0.21
N GLY A 241 -18.48 1.33 1.32
CA GLY A 241 -17.16 1.60 1.89
C GLY A 241 -16.42 2.71 1.13
N ALA A 242 -15.10 2.62 1.01
CA ALA A 242 -14.27 3.59 0.31
C ALA A 242 -13.15 2.94 -0.50
N HIS A 243 -12.68 3.60 -1.55
CA HIS A 243 -11.40 3.29 -2.18
C HIS A 243 -10.28 4.12 -1.56
N VAL A 244 -9.12 3.50 -1.35
CA VAL A 244 -7.93 4.14 -0.79
C VAL A 244 -6.68 3.73 -1.57
N VAL A 245 -5.61 4.51 -1.47
CA VAL A 245 -4.27 4.16 -1.98
C VAL A 245 -3.26 4.17 -0.83
N CYS A 246 -2.43 3.12 -0.74
CA CYS A 246 -1.33 3.06 0.22
C CYS A 246 -0.37 4.25 0.02
N LEU A 247 0.18 4.75 1.13
CA LEU A 247 1.33 5.66 1.13
C LEU A 247 2.57 4.94 1.64
N GLU A 248 3.73 5.30 1.10
CA GLU A 248 5.05 4.89 1.58
C GLU A 248 5.87 6.14 1.96
N LYS A 249 6.70 6.00 3.00
CA LYS A 249 7.60 7.07 3.47
C LYS A 249 8.70 7.31 2.44
N VAL A 250 8.97 8.56 2.11
CA VAL A 250 10.10 8.92 1.25
C VAL A 250 11.38 8.89 2.07
N GLU A 251 12.36 8.10 1.64
CA GLU A 251 13.68 8.00 2.29
C GLU A 251 14.32 9.39 2.46
N ALA A 252 15.05 9.58 3.58
CA ALA A 252 15.63 10.85 4.04
C ALA A 252 14.63 11.95 4.48
N PHE A 253 13.34 11.64 4.63
CA PHE A 253 12.35 12.56 5.21
C PHE A 253 11.52 11.90 6.33
N ARG A 254 11.31 12.63 7.43
CA ARG A 254 10.50 12.15 8.57
C ARG A 254 9.00 12.16 8.28
N SER A 255 8.52 13.19 7.59
CA SER A 255 7.09 13.50 7.38
C SER A 255 6.63 13.44 5.91
N VAL A 256 7.51 13.14 4.95
CA VAL A 256 7.15 13.15 3.54
C VAL A 256 6.81 11.75 3.06
N PHE A 257 5.64 11.61 2.45
CA PHE A 257 5.09 10.35 1.96
C PHE A 257 4.65 10.48 0.50
N GLN A 258 4.77 9.41 -0.26
CA GLN A 258 4.27 9.32 -1.63
C GLN A 258 3.29 8.14 -1.76
N ARG A 259 2.48 8.12 -2.82
CA ARG A 259 1.65 6.94 -3.12
C ARG A 259 2.56 5.73 -3.35
N GLN A 260 2.34 4.66 -2.59
CA GLN A 260 3.00 3.38 -2.84
C GLN A 260 2.61 2.87 -4.22
N THR A 261 3.60 2.42 -4.99
CA THR A 261 3.37 1.87 -6.32
C THR A 261 3.96 0.48 -6.50
N ILE A 262 3.31 -0.30 -7.35
CA ILE A 262 3.89 -1.49 -7.93
C ILE A 262 4.40 -1.11 -9.32
N GLY A 263 5.71 -0.89 -9.41
CA GLY A 263 6.37 -0.41 -10.63
C GLY A 263 6.03 1.05 -10.92
N GLN A 264 4.90 1.29 -11.58
CA GLN A 264 4.40 2.63 -11.89
C GLN A 264 2.87 2.75 -11.71
N TYR A 265 2.28 1.89 -10.89
CA TYR A 265 0.82 1.81 -10.65
C TYR A 265 0.51 1.92 -9.16
N PRO A 266 -0.41 2.80 -8.73
CA PRO A 266 -0.77 2.94 -7.32
C PRO A 266 -1.39 1.65 -6.76
N VAL A 267 -1.01 1.29 -5.53
CA VAL A 267 -1.61 0.18 -4.77
C VAL A 267 -2.95 0.63 -4.21
N ILE A 268 -4.06 0.16 -4.78
CA ILE A 268 -5.41 0.59 -4.43
C ILE A 268 -6.16 -0.56 -3.76
N TYR A 269 -6.99 -0.26 -2.78
CA TYR A 269 -7.93 -1.26 -2.26
C TYR A 269 -9.22 -0.61 -1.80
N GLN A 270 -10.26 -1.43 -1.76
CA GLN A 270 -11.53 -1.06 -1.18
C GLN A 270 -11.52 -1.42 0.31
N ILE A 271 -11.82 -0.47 1.17
CA ILE A 271 -12.17 -0.71 2.57
C ILE A 271 -13.68 -0.92 2.61
N PRO A 272 -14.19 -2.14 2.90
CA PRO A 272 -15.61 -2.42 2.94
C PRO A 272 -16.37 -1.61 3.98
N SER A 273 -17.67 -1.38 3.77
CA SER A 273 -18.50 -0.59 4.68
C SER A 273 -18.62 -1.18 6.10
N ASN A 274 -18.38 -2.49 6.27
CA ASN A 274 -18.34 -3.18 7.56
C ASN A 274 -16.97 -3.10 8.27
N HIS A 275 -15.95 -2.52 7.64
CA HIS A 275 -14.61 -2.36 8.23
C HIS A 275 -14.34 -0.92 8.71
N LEU A 276 -15.37 -0.11 8.98
CA LEU A 276 -15.24 1.29 9.40
C LEU A 276 -14.25 1.51 10.57
N TYR A 277 -14.19 0.60 11.55
CA TYR A 277 -13.33 0.75 12.72
C TYR A 277 -11.87 0.32 12.48
N ILE A 278 -11.46 0.06 11.23
CA ILE A 278 -10.04 -0.03 10.85
C ILE A 278 -9.36 1.35 10.83
N PHE A 279 -10.13 2.42 10.60
CA PHE A 279 -9.66 3.80 10.61
C PHE A 279 -9.36 4.24 12.05
N SER A 280 -8.09 4.52 12.33
CA SER A 280 -7.62 4.97 13.65
C SER A 280 -7.83 6.47 13.85
N HIS A 281 -7.29 7.29 12.93
CA HIS A 281 -7.38 8.74 12.96
C HIS A 281 -7.03 9.35 11.59
N ASN A 282 -7.51 10.56 11.34
CA ASN A 282 -7.10 11.40 10.23
C ASN A 282 -5.73 12.05 10.56
N ILE A 283 -4.83 12.07 9.59
CA ILE A 283 -3.54 12.74 9.69
C ILE A 283 -3.61 14.00 8.81
N PRO A 284 -3.48 15.22 9.38
CA PRO A 284 -3.41 16.44 8.60
C PRO A 284 -2.26 16.39 7.59
N ALA A 285 -2.54 16.73 6.35
CA ALA A 285 -1.61 16.60 5.24
C ALA A 285 -1.57 17.86 4.37
N TYR A 286 -0.37 18.25 3.96
CA TYR A 286 -0.13 19.27 2.95
C TYR A 286 0.35 18.60 1.67
N ARG A 287 -0.41 18.75 0.58
CA ARG A 287 -0.05 18.15 -0.71
C ARG A 287 1.04 18.99 -1.39
N LEU A 288 2.27 18.51 -1.37
CA LEU A 288 3.44 19.16 -1.98
C LEU A 288 3.35 19.12 -3.51
N LEU A 289 2.93 17.98 -4.09
CA LEU A 289 2.88 17.75 -5.54
C LEU A 289 1.67 16.92 -5.97
N GLY A 290 1.20 17.19 -7.19
CA GLY A 290 0.02 16.58 -7.82
C GLY A 290 -1.24 17.46 -7.66
N GLY A 291 -1.59 18.20 -8.71
CA GLY A 291 -2.83 18.98 -8.75
C GLY A 291 -3.99 18.19 -9.37
N ASP A 292 -5.22 18.69 -9.19
CA ASP A 292 -6.51 18.03 -9.55
C ASP A 292 -6.62 17.53 -11.01
N ASN A 293 -5.74 17.98 -11.92
CA ASN A 293 -5.74 17.61 -13.34
C ASN A 293 -4.36 17.16 -13.86
N GLY A 294 -3.39 16.80 -13.00
CA GLY A 294 -1.98 16.64 -13.38
C GLY A 294 -1.34 15.28 -13.07
N LYS A 295 -1.31 14.37 -14.06
CA LYS A 295 -0.57 13.08 -14.11
C LYS A 295 -0.68 12.18 -12.85
N VAL A 296 -1.35 11.04 -13.03
CA VAL A 296 -1.63 9.96 -12.05
C VAL A 296 -0.37 9.30 -11.39
N GLY A 297 0.85 9.78 -11.67
CA GLY A 297 2.10 9.12 -11.30
C GLY A 297 2.60 9.32 -9.86
N THR A 298 2.59 10.56 -9.34
CA THR A 298 3.29 10.89 -8.08
C THR A 298 2.59 12.02 -7.31
N ALA A 299 1.64 11.66 -6.46
CA ALA A 299 1.18 12.56 -5.40
C ALA A 299 2.14 12.44 -4.22
N ILE A 300 2.63 13.57 -3.72
CA ILE A 300 3.57 13.65 -2.59
C ILE A 300 2.95 14.56 -1.52
N PHE A 301 3.01 14.09 -0.29
CA PHE A 301 2.40 14.70 0.88
C PHE A 301 3.45 14.96 1.94
N GLU A 302 3.37 16.12 2.57
CA GLU A 302 3.91 16.29 3.91
C GLU A 302 2.80 16.03 4.93
N LEU A 303 3.08 15.22 5.95
CA LEU A 303 2.13 14.85 7.00
C LEU A 303 2.50 15.51 8.34
N ASP A 304 1.51 15.84 9.15
CA ASP A 304 1.71 16.40 10.48
C ASP A 304 2.43 15.41 11.40
N GLN A 305 3.68 15.73 11.76
CA GLN A 305 4.52 14.88 12.60
C GLN A 305 3.93 14.56 13.97
N SER A 306 3.04 15.41 14.49
CA SER A 306 2.37 15.18 15.78
C SER A 306 1.23 14.16 15.69
N ALA A 307 0.75 13.86 14.48
CA ALA A 307 -0.25 12.84 14.19
C ALA A 307 0.35 11.59 13.52
N LEU A 308 1.67 11.53 13.32
CA LEU A 308 2.33 10.31 12.83
C LEU A 308 2.49 9.28 13.96
N PRO A 309 2.31 7.98 13.68
CA PRO A 309 2.63 6.91 14.64
C PRO A 309 4.10 6.93 15.11
N ASP A 310 4.32 6.67 16.40
CA ASP A 310 5.65 6.69 17.04
C ASP A 310 6.67 5.74 16.38
N ASP A 311 6.21 4.61 15.83
CA ASP A 311 7.04 3.62 15.15
C ASP A 311 7.54 4.07 13.77
N MET A 312 6.91 5.10 13.17
CA MET A 312 7.38 5.75 11.93
C MET A 312 8.36 6.90 12.19
N VAL A 313 8.39 7.40 13.42
CA VAL A 313 9.21 8.53 13.88
C VAL A 313 10.62 8.11 14.30
N HIS A 314 10.76 6.93 14.93
CA HIS A 314 12.04 6.46 15.47
C HIS A 314 12.65 5.33 14.64
N GLU A 315 13.33 5.69 13.55
CA GLU A 315 14.27 4.78 12.87
C GLU A 315 15.46 4.47 13.79
N LYS A 316 15.39 3.36 14.51
CA LYS A 316 16.62 2.70 14.96
C LYS A 316 17.37 2.19 13.74
N LEU A 317 18.67 2.46 13.72
CA LEU A 317 19.63 2.03 12.70
C LEU A 317 19.95 0.51 12.80
N ASP A 318 18.92 -0.32 12.99
CA ASP A 318 19.00 -1.78 12.97
C ASP A 318 18.72 -2.28 11.56
N SER A 319 19.80 -2.53 10.82
CA SER A 319 19.78 -3.09 9.47
C SER A 319 19.24 -4.52 9.43
N SER A 320 17.90 -4.70 9.32
CA SER A 320 17.27 -5.92 8.73
C SER A 320 15.74 -5.92 8.63
N SER A 321 14.98 -4.95 9.16
CA SER A 321 13.50 -4.97 9.07
C SER A 321 12.97 -4.42 7.74
N GLY A 322 13.27 -5.12 6.64
CA GLY A 322 12.68 -4.83 5.33
C GLY A 322 11.17 -5.04 5.33
N PHE A 323 10.43 -4.06 4.82
CA PHE A 323 8.99 -4.15 4.61
C PHE A 323 8.65 -5.34 3.70
N THR A 324 7.66 -6.14 4.07
CA THR A 324 7.06 -7.09 3.13
C THR A 324 5.54 -6.92 3.17
N PRO A 325 4.93 -6.34 2.13
CA PRO A 325 3.55 -6.61 1.80
C PRO A 325 3.34 -8.13 1.70
N SER A 326 2.08 -8.59 1.66
CA SER A 326 1.76 -9.99 1.33
C SER A 326 2.63 -10.43 0.13
N LYS A 327 3.52 -11.41 0.34
CA LYS A 327 4.73 -11.66 -0.48
C LYS A 327 4.46 -12.12 -1.92
N TYR A 328 3.20 -12.12 -2.32
CA TYR A 328 2.69 -12.38 -3.66
C TYR A 328 2.52 -11.12 -4.50
N LEU A 329 2.78 -9.91 -3.97
CA LEU A 329 2.57 -8.65 -4.68
C LEU A 329 3.47 -8.56 -5.96
N PRO A 330 2.91 -8.66 -7.18
CA PRO A 330 3.74 -8.90 -8.38
C PRO A 330 4.43 -7.62 -8.89
N SER A 331 5.76 -7.60 -9.08
CA SER A 331 6.48 -6.38 -9.50
C SER A 331 6.40 -6.10 -11.03
N PHE A 332 5.83 -4.97 -11.45
CA PHE A 332 5.82 -4.52 -12.85
C PHE A 332 7.04 -3.62 -13.17
N GLU A 333 8.21 -4.21 -13.41
CA GLU A 333 9.39 -3.43 -13.85
C GLU A 333 9.26 -2.97 -15.31
N SER A 334 9.64 -1.72 -15.59
CA SER A 334 9.65 -1.17 -16.94
C SER A 334 10.84 -1.71 -17.74
N SER A 335 10.68 -2.80 -18.46
CA SER A 335 11.69 -3.23 -19.44
C SER A 335 11.78 -2.20 -20.58
N ALA A 336 12.87 -1.44 -20.62
CA ALA A 336 13.28 -0.75 -21.84
C ALA A 336 13.56 -1.80 -22.94
N ASP A 337 13.17 -1.47 -24.17
CA ASP A 337 13.41 -2.24 -25.41
C ASP A 337 13.06 -3.74 -25.40
N SER A 338 11.77 -4.02 -25.55
CA SER A 338 11.28 -5.21 -26.26
C SER A 338 10.26 -4.80 -27.34
N GLN A 339 10.77 -4.49 -28.54
CA GLN A 339 9.96 -4.16 -29.74
C GLN A 339 9.32 -5.40 -30.40
N LEU A 340 8.91 -6.39 -29.61
CA LEU A 340 8.11 -7.51 -30.07
C LEU A 340 6.63 -7.13 -30.01
N LEU A 341 5.82 -7.77 -30.85
CA LEU A 341 4.41 -7.45 -31.07
C LEU A 341 3.61 -7.50 -29.75
N LYS A 342 3.42 -6.35 -29.09
CA LYS A 342 2.51 -6.24 -27.94
C LYS A 342 1.07 -6.18 -28.44
N HIS A 343 0.21 -7.03 -27.89
CA HIS A 343 -1.22 -7.01 -28.20
C HIS A 343 -1.83 -5.64 -27.84
N THR A 344 -2.42 -4.98 -28.82
CA THR A 344 -3.14 -3.71 -28.63
C THR A 344 -4.59 -4.01 -28.26
N TRP A 345 -4.83 -4.30 -26.99
CA TRP A 345 -6.18 -4.41 -26.45
C TRP A 345 -6.91 -3.06 -26.45
N SER A 346 -8.24 -3.12 -26.47
CA SER A 346 -9.14 -1.98 -26.50
C SER A 346 -10.21 -2.11 -25.41
N PRO A 347 -10.92 -1.01 -25.05
CA PRO A 347 -11.97 -1.06 -24.02
C PRO A 347 -13.09 -2.09 -24.26
N VAL A 348 -13.35 -2.48 -25.52
CA VAL A 348 -14.41 -3.44 -25.85
C VAL A 348 -14.01 -4.90 -25.66
N ASP A 349 -12.72 -5.19 -25.47
CA ASP A 349 -12.22 -6.54 -25.21
C ASP A 349 -12.44 -6.94 -23.73
N PHE A 350 -12.59 -5.96 -22.84
CA PHE A 350 -12.74 -6.14 -21.39
C PHE A 350 -14.20 -6.03 -20.95
N ALA A 351 -14.64 -6.95 -20.10
CA ALA A 351 -15.95 -6.91 -19.45
C ALA A 351 -15.84 -7.22 -17.94
N ILE A 352 -16.67 -6.56 -17.15
CA ILE A 352 -16.72 -6.72 -15.69
C ILE A 352 -16.93 -8.20 -15.32
N GLY A 353 -16.12 -8.70 -14.39
CA GLY A 353 -16.18 -10.09 -13.92
C GLY A 353 -15.41 -11.11 -14.76
N GLN A 354 -14.83 -10.73 -15.91
CA GLN A 354 -13.84 -11.55 -16.61
C GLN A 354 -12.58 -11.74 -15.76
N VAL A 355 -11.90 -12.87 -15.91
CA VAL A 355 -10.57 -13.11 -15.34
C VAL A 355 -9.55 -13.07 -16.47
N TRP A 356 -8.39 -12.45 -16.22
CA TRP A 356 -7.31 -12.30 -17.18
C TRP A 356 -5.96 -12.66 -16.57
N ALA A 357 -5.07 -13.24 -17.37
CA ALA A 357 -3.66 -13.38 -17.03
C ALA A 357 -2.91 -12.08 -17.35
N VAL A 358 -2.11 -11.57 -16.42
CA VAL A 358 -1.34 -10.32 -16.61
C VAL A 358 0.16 -10.54 -16.52
N TYR A 359 0.89 -9.97 -17.47
CA TYR A 359 2.35 -10.00 -17.56
C TYR A 359 2.97 -9.31 -16.35
N CYS A 360 3.71 -10.04 -15.51
CA CYS A 360 4.34 -9.45 -14.33
C CYS A 360 5.63 -10.15 -13.89
N GLY A 361 6.30 -9.55 -12.90
CA GLY A 361 7.62 -9.93 -12.41
C GLY A 361 8.74 -9.44 -13.31
N LYS A 362 9.98 -9.63 -12.87
CA LYS A 362 11.20 -9.35 -13.65
C LYS A 362 11.28 -10.13 -14.96
N GLU A 363 10.54 -11.23 -15.03
CA GLU A 363 10.46 -12.14 -16.17
C GLU A 363 9.35 -11.74 -17.16
N ASN A 364 8.46 -10.81 -16.77
CA ASN A 364 7.31 -10.36 -17.55
C ASN A 364 6.45 -11.54 -18.07
N MET A 365 6.11 -12.49 -17.18
CA MET A 365 5.35 -13.70 -17.52
C MET A 365 3.89 -13.59 -17.05
N PRO A 366 2.92 -14.16 -17.79
CA PRO A 366 1.49 -14.03 -17.49
C PRO A 366 1.02 -15.06 -16.45
N ARG A 367 1.63 -15.03 -15.25
CA ARG A 367 1.30 -15.95 -14.15
C ARG A 367 0.18 -15.46 -13.23
N PRO A 368 0.17 -14.20 -12.73
CA PRO A 368 -0.90 -13.74 -11.86
C PRO A 368 -2.19 -13.53 -12.64
N TYR A 369 -3.31 -13.89 -12.01
CA TYR A 369 -4.66 -13.67 -12.53
C TYR A 369 -5.31 -12.47 -11.84
N VAL A 370 -6.13 -11.75 -12.60
CA VAL A 370 -6.91 -10.60 -12.09
C VAL A 370 -8.35 -10.68 -12.58
N GLN A 371 -9.30 -10.27 -11.74
CA GLN A 371 -10.68 -10.03 -12.17
C GLN A 371 -10.84 -8.57 -12.60
N ILE A 372 -11.52 -8.35 -13.73
CA ILE A 372 -11.90 -7.01 -14.18
C ILE A 372 -13.01 -6.46 -13.29
N VAL A 373 -12.73 -5.37 -12.57
CA VAL A 373 -13.73 -4.65 -11.77
C VAL A 373 -14.39 -3.56 -12.61
N GLU A 374 -13.61 -2.73 -13.29
CA GLU A 374 -14.12 -1.63 -14.12
C GLU A 374 -13.13 -1.23 -15.22
N VAL A 375 -13.63 -0.82 -16.40
CA VAL A 375 -12.81 -0.22 -17.46
C VAL A 375 -12.81 1.30 -17.27
N ILE A 376 -11.73 1.84 -16.71
CA ILE A 376 -11.63 3.23 -16.26
C ILE A 376 -11.44 4.21 -17.43
N SER A 377 -10.69 3.82 -18.47
CA SER A 377 -10.41 4.70 -19.60
C SER A 377 -10.07 3.93 -20.88
N ALA A 378 -9.79 4.67 -21.96
CA ALA A 378 -9.36 4.12 -23.25
C ALA A 378 -8.05 3.30 -23.20
N SER A 379 -7.31 3.29 -22.08
CA SER A 379 -6.07 2.52 -21.93
C SER A 379 -5.87 1.90 -20.55
N GLN A 380 -6.83 2.02 -19.62
CA GLN A 380 -6.67 1.59 -18.23
C GLN A 380 -7.88 0.81 -17.72
N VAL A 381 -7.61 -0.21 -16.90
CA VAL A 381 -8.60 -1.11 -16.33
C VAL A 381 -8.30 -1.27 -14.83
N TYR A 382 -9.32 -1.10 -13.99
CA TYR A 382 -9.28 -1.37 -12.56
C TYR A 382 -9.58 -2.85 -12.32
N VAL A 383 -8.69 -3.52 -11.61
CA VAL A 383 -8.72 -4.97 -11.42
C VAL A 383 -8.37 -5.35 -9.99
N THR A 384 -8.85 -6.51 -9.55
CA THR A 384 -8.49 -7.14 -8.28
C THR A 384 -7.70 -8.41 -8.56
N PHE A 385 -6.57 -8.63 -7.88
CA PHE A 385 -5.79 -9.86 -8.04
C PHE A 385 -6.54 -11.06 -7.46
N LEU A 386 -6.36 -12.22 -8.10
CA LEU A 386 -6.80 -13.51 -7.55
C LEU A 386 -5.67 -14.07 -6.69
N GLU A 387 -6.01 -14.52 -5.47
CA GLU A 387 -5.06 -15.17 -4.56
C GLU A 387 -5.28 -16.69 -4.56
N PRO A 388 -4.22 -17.52 -4.63
CA PRO A 388 -4.36 -18.98 -4.63
C PRO A 388 -4.80 -19.48 -3.25
N LEU A 389 -5.83 -20.31 -3.23
CA LEU A 389 -6.36 -20.97 -2.04
C LEU A 389 -5.69 -22.33 -1.83
N PRO A 390 -4.96 -22.53 -0.72
CA PRO A 390 -4.39 -23.83 -0.40
C PRO A 390 -5.49 -24.76 0.13
N VAL A 391 -5.81 -25.81 -0.62
CA VAL A 391 -6.80 -26.85 -0.28
C VAL A 391 -6.12 -28.07 0.34
N PHE A 392 -4.87 -28.35 -0.04
CA PHE A 392 -4.08 -29.49 0.46
C PHE A 392 -2.82 -29.05 1.22
N HIS A 393 -2.19 -30.01 1.90
CA HIS A 393 -0.97 -29.76 2.68
C HIS A 393 0.19 -29.26 1.80
N LEU A 394 0.31 -29.76 0.57
CA LEU A 394 1.37 -29.36 -0.36
C LEU A 394 1.24 -27.87 -0.72
N ASP A 395 0.02 -27.42 -0.99
CA ASP A 395 -0.34 -26.05 -1.31
C ASP A 395 0.06 -25.07 -0.19
N THR A 396 -0.09 -25.50 1.08
CA THR A 396 0.28 -24.71 2.26
C THR A 396 1.79 -24.50 2.33
N GLU A 397 2.59 -25.52 2.00
CA GLU A 397 4.05 -25.38 1.93
C GLU A 397 4.49 -24.58 0.69
N TRP A 398 3.82 -24.75 -0.46
CA TRP A 398 4.07 -23.96 -1.67
C TRP A 398 3.82 -22.46 -1.43
N LYS A 399 2.71 -22.14 -0.77
CA LYS A 399 2.36 -20.77 -0.35
C LYS A 399 3.43 -20.21 0.58
N LYS A 400 3.82 -20.93 1.65
CA LYS A 400 4.94 -20.53 2.55
C LYS A 400 6.27 -20.27 1.82
N LYS A 401 6.60 -21.07 0.80
CA LYS A 401 7.83 -20.96 -0.01
C LYS A 401 7.81 -19.75 -0.98
N ASN A 402 6.67 -19.09 -1.19
CA ASN A 402 6.47 -17.99 -2.16
C ASN A 402 6.81 -18.40 -3.60
N LEU A 403 6.46 -19.63 -3.98
CA LEU A 403 6.53 -20.10 -5.37
C LEU A 403 5.21 -19.74 -6.10
N PRO A 404 5.24 -19.43 -7.41
CA PRO A 404 4.03 -19.10 -8.16
C PRO A 404 3.11 -20.32 -8.29
N ILE A 405 1.80 -20.06 -8.26
CA ILE A 405 0.74 -21.06 -8.43
C ILE A 405 -0.14 -20.57 -9.58
N ALA A 406 -0.13 -21.29 -10.71
CA ALA A 406 -0.91 -20.96 -11.91
C ALA A 406 -2.11 -21.89 -12.15
N CYS A 407 -2.24 -22.95 -11.37
CA CYS A 407 -3.35 -23.91 -11.48
C CYS A 407 -3.87 -24.24 -10.08
N GLY A 408 -5.20 -24.32 -9.91
CA GLY A 408 -5.83 -24.58 -8.63
C GLY A 408 -7.12 -23.78 -8.40
N LEU A 409 -7.49 -23.68 -7.12
CA LEU A 409 -8.55 -22.80 -6.65
C LEU A 409 -7.97 -21.43 -6.30
N PHE A 410 -8.72 -20.38 -6.62
CA PHE A 410 -8.39 -19.00 -6.30
C PHE A 410 -9.60 -18.29 -5.67
N GLU A 411 -9.32 -17.31 -4.83
CA GLU A 411 -10.29 -16.34 -4.30
C GLU A 411 -10.00 -14.93 -4.82
N LEU A 412 -10.93 -13.99 -4.64
CA LEU A 412 -10.61 -12.57 -4.81
C LEU A 412 -9.69 -12.13 -3.69
N GLY A 413 -8.48 -11.72 -4.05
CA GLY A 413 -7.51 -11.16 -3.13
C GLY A 413 -7.89 -9.76 -2.65
N LYS A 414 -7.10 -9.24 -1.70
CA LYS A 414 -7.35 -7.91 -1.11
C LYS A 414 -6.75 -6.76 -1.93
N THR A 415 -5.81 -7.05 -2.82
CA THR A 415 -5.11 -6.05 -3.64
C THR A 415 -5.87 -5.75 -4.93
N SER A 416 -6.14 -4.47 -5.16
CA SER A 416 -6.59 -3.97 -6.46
C SER A 416 -5.59 -2.96 -7.05
N VAL A 417 -5.63 -2.77 -8.36
CA VAL A 417 -4.73 -1.87 -9.08
C VAL A 417 -5.39 -1.36 -10.34
N ILE A 418 -4.97 -0.18 -10.82
CA ILE A 418 -5.29 0.30 -12.15
C ILE A 418 -4.14 -0.06 -13.09
N LEU A 419 -4.32 -1.08 -13.92
CA LEU A 419 -3.32 -1.51 -14.91
C LEU A 419 -3.56 -0.83 -16.27
N LYS A 420 -2.49 -0.56 -17.02
CA LYS A 420 -2.64 -0.29 -18.47
C LYS A 420 -3.02 -1.57 -19.18
N MET A 421 -3.87 -1.46 -20.21
CA MET A 421 -4.29 -2.56 -21.08
C MET A 421 -3.12 -3.36 -21.67
N SER A 422 -1.94 -2.77 -21.85
CA SER A 422 -0.72 -3.45 -22.31
C SER A 422 -0.14 -4.52 -21.36
N HIS A 423 -0.65 -4.67 -20.12
CA HIS A 423 -0.20 -5.71 -19.18
C HIS A 423 -1.02 -6.99 -19.30
N PHE A 424 -2.14 -6.95 -20.01
CA PHE A 424 -3.02 -8.10 -20.16
C PHE A 424 -2.47 -9.02 -21.26
N SER A 425 -2.28 -10.29 -20.92
CA SER A 425 -1.82 -11.30 -21.88
C SER A 425 -3.00 -11.93 -22.60
N HIS A 426 -3.96 -12.49 -21.85
CA HIS A 426 -5.13 -13.14 -22.41
C HIS A 426 -6.22 -13.32 -21.34
N SER A 427 -7.47 -13.43 -21.80
CA SER A 427 -8.61 -13.82 -20.96
C SER A 427 -8.50 -15.28 -20.56
N MET A 428 -8.83 -15.57 -19.30
CA MET A 428 -8.83 -16.91 -18.72
C MET A 428 -10.26 -17.44 -18.63
N GLU A 429 -10.46 -18.67 -19.11
CA GLU A 429 -11.66 -19.42 -18.76
C GLU A 429 -11.50 -20.00 -17.35
N TYR A 430 -12.57 -19.94 -16.56
CA TYR A 430 -12.60 -20.46 -15.20
C TYR A 430 -13.97 -21.06 -14.90
N GLU A 431 -14.01 -22.00 -13.97
CA GLU A 431 -15.26 -22.52 -13.40
C GLU A 431 -15.50 -21.84 -12.04
N ARG A 432 -16.77 -21.73 -11.64
CA ARG A 432 -17.17 -21.15 -10.34
C ARG A 432 -17.59 -22.26 -9.39
N SER A 433 -17.09 -22.22 -8.15
CA SER A 433 -17.66 -23.06 -7.09
C SER A 433 -19.13 -22.69 -6.84
N VAL A 434 -19.95 -23.71 -6.53
CA VAL A 434 -21.40 -23.60 -6.31
C VAL A 434 -21.73 -23.25 -4.84
N THR A 435 -20.71 -23.07 -3.98
CA THR A 435 -20.88 -22.77 -2.55
C THR A 435 -21.39 -21.34 -2.31
N GLU A 436 -22.54 -21.21 -1.64
CA GLU A 436 -23.35 -19.97 -1.57
C GLU A 436 -22.70 -18.73 -0.89
N ASN A 437 -21.55 -18.87 -0.21
CA ASN A 437 -20.96 -17.80 0.60
C ASN A 437 -19.65 -17.18 0.05
N GLU A 438 -18.88 -17.88 -0.77
CA GLU A 438 -17.58 -17.40 -1.32
C GLU A 438 -17.41 -17.92 -2.77
N PRO A 439 -17.32 -17.03 -3.78
CA PRO A 439 -17.20 -17.43 -5.18
C PRO A 439 -15.74 -17.76 -5.55
N HIS A 440 -15.35 -19.01 -5.38
CA HIS A 440 -14.04 -19.50 -5.81
C HIS A 440 -13.92 -19.63 -7.33
N PHE A 441 -12.76 -19.27 -7.87
CA PHE A 441 -12.38 -19.41 -9.27
C PHE A 441 -11.52 -20.67 -9.42
N ILE A 442 -11.98 -21.62 -10.23
CA ILE A 442 -11.25 -22.85 -10.53
C ILE A 442 -10.56 -22.67 -11.87
N ILE A 443 -9.23 -22.69 -11.87
CA ILE A 443 -8.38 -22.48 -13.05
C ILE A 443 -7.47 -23.70 -13.20
N TYR A 444 -7.73 -24.50 -14.23
CA TYR A 444 -6.90 -25.65 -14.62
C TYR A 444 -6.67 -25.64 -16.15
N PRO A 445 -5.59 -26.27 -16.64
CA PRO A 445 -5.33 -26.41 -18.07
C PRO A 445 -6.45 -27.18 -18.77
N LYS A 446 -6.97 -26.66 -19.89
CA LYS A 446 -8.04 -27.28 -20.69
C LYS A 446 -7.52 -27.85 -22.00
N LYS A 447 -8.23 -28.82 -22.57
CA LYS A 447 -7.86 -29.47 -23.83
C LYS A 447 -7.67 -28.48 -24.98
N GLY A 448 -6.57 -28.63 -25.71
CA GLY A 448 -6.19 -27.77 -26.83
C GLY A 448 -5.51 -26.47 -26.41
N GLU A 449 -5.34 -26.20 -25.12
CA GLU A 449 -4.47 -25.11 -24.66
C GLU A 449 -2.99 -25.49 -24.76
N VAL A 450 -2.12 -24.48 -24.74
CA VAL A 450 -0.67 -24.64 -24.65
C VAL A 450 -0.18 -23.99 -23.37
N TRP A 451 0.68 -24.67 -22.61
CA TRP A 451 1.17 -24.22 -21.31
C TRP A 451 2.70 -24.38 -21.20
N ALA A 452 3.31 -23.51 -20.41
CA ALA A 452 4.69 -23.66 -19.94
C ALA A 452 4.71 -24.51 -18.67
N VAL A 453 5.48 -25.60 -18.67
CA VAL A 453 5.69 -26.51 -17.55
C VAL A 453 7.17 -26.50 -17.18
N TYR A 454 7.48 -26.35 -15.90
CA TYR A 454 8.85 -26.32 -15.37
C TYR A 454 9.59 -27.65 -15.63
N GLU A 455 10.76 -27.58 -16.26
CA GLU A 455 11.70 -28.70 -16.38
C GLU A 455 12.35 -28.98 -15.01
N ASP A 456 12.59 -30.26 -14.68
CA ASP A 456 13.14 -30.76 -13.41
C ASP A 456 12.34 -30.37 -12.13
N TRP A 457 11.03 -30.10 -12.26
CA TRP A 457 10.15 -29.83 -11.11
C TRP A 457 10.10 -30.99 -10.11
N ASN A 458 10.13 -30.66 -8.81
CA ASN A 458 9.87 -31.60 -7.72
C ASN A 458 9.38 -30.88 -6.45
N GLU A 459 8.79 -31.62 -5.51
CA GLU A 459 8.19 -31.11 -4.26
C GLU A 459 9.18 -30.36 -3.34
N GLU A 460 10.49 -30.61 -3.46
CA GLU A 460 11.51 -30.01 -2.60
C GLU A 460 11.92 -28.59 -3.03
N TRP A 461 11.52 -28.16 -4.25
CA TRP A 461 11.87 -26.86 -4.86
C TRP A 461 11.79 -25.65 -3.91
N GLN A 462 12.74 -24.74 -4.05
CA GLN A 462 12.90 -23.51 -3.27
C GLN A 462 13.01 -22.29 -4.19
N GLN A 463 12.93 -21.08 -3.60
CA GLN A 463 13.02 -19.81 -4.33
C GLN A 463 14.37 -19.56 -5.06
N ASN A 464 15.40 -20.40 -4.83
CA ASN A 464 16.66 -20.33 -5.57
C ASN A 464 16.68 -21.22 -6.83
N ASP A 465 15.99 -22.36 -6.82
CA ASP A 465 15.84 -23.22 -8.01
C ASP A 465 15.04 -22.49 -9.09
N TYR A 466 14.09 -21.67 -8.63
CA TYR A 466 13.36 -20.69 -9.42
C TYR A 466 14.24 -19.72 -10.25
N LYS A 467 15.54 -19.58 -9.98
CA LYS A 467 16.42 -18.65 -10.73
C LYS A 467 17.03 -19.25 -12.00
N ASN A 468 16.98 -20.58 -12.17
CA ASN A 468 17.65 -21.31 -13.26
C ASN A 468 16.76 -22.40 -13.91
N TYR A 469 15.43 -22.26 -13.84
CA TYR A 469 14.53 -23.23 -14.46
C TYR A 469 14.63 -23.21 -16.00
N HIS A 470 14.24 -24.32 -16.61
CA HIS A 470 13.90 -24.41 -18.03
C HIS A 470 12.41 -24.77 -18.16
N TYR A 471 11.89 -24.84 -19.39
CA TYR A 471 10.48 -25.15 -19.65
C TYR A 471 10.31 -26.18 -20.75
N TYR A 472 9.39 -27.10 -20.52
CA TYR A 472 8.65 -27.77 -21.58
C TYR A 472 7.44 -26.91 -21.99
N ILE A 473 7.19 -26.83 -23.28
CA ILE A 473 5.96 -26.25 -23.83
C ILE A 473 5.07 -27.42 -24.21
N VAL A 474 3.90 -27.52 -23.57
CA VAL A 474 3.00 -28.68 -23.69
C VAL A 474 1.63 -28.31 -24.23
N GLU A 475 1.05 -29.16 -25.09
CA GLU A 475 -0.36 -29.13 -25.52
C GLU A 475 -1.18 -30.06 -24.61
N ILE A 476 -2.33 -29.57 -24.13
CA ILE A 476 -3.24 -30.33 -23.25
C ILE A 476 -4.14 -31.22 -24.11
N LEU A 477 -4.18 -32.53 -23.85
CA LEU A 477 -4.92 -33.49 -24.70
C LEU A 477 -6.32 -33.86 -24.19
N SER A 478 -6.65 -33.58 -22.92
CA SER A 478 -7.88 -34.04 -22.26
C SER A 478 -8.35 -33.05 -21.20
N ASP A 479 -9.67 -32.90 -21.06
CA ASP A 479 -10.33 -32.09 -20.02
C ASP A 479 -10.65 -32.90 -18.74
N LEU A 480 -10.44 -34.23 -18.77
CA LEU A 480 -10.97 -35.16 -17.79
C LEU A 480 -10.06 -35.29 -16.55
N LEU A 481 -10.29 -34.43 -15.55
CA LEU A 481 -9.99 -34.73 -14.15
C LEU A 481 -11.03 -35.69 -13.58
N VAL A 482 -10.91 -36.99 -13.86
CA VAL A 482 -11.75 -38.03 -13.24
C VAL A 482 -10.90 -38.90 -12.33
N GLU A 483 -11.26 -38.90 -11.05
CA GLU A 483 -10.68 -39.79 -10.04
C GLU A 483 -11.04 -41.25 -10.35
N VAL A 484 -10.05 -42.00 -10.86
CA VAL A 484 -10.08 -43.46 -10.91
C VAL A 484 -8.73 -43.97 -10.44
N GLU A 485 -8.70 -44.61 -9.26
CA GLU A 485 -7.55 -45.33 -8.68
C GLU A 485 -6.17 -44.71 -8.98
N ASN A 486 -5.94 -43.51 -8.41
CA ASN A 486 -4.64 -42.83 -8.31
C ASN A 486 -3.94 -42.38 -9.61
N ASN A 487 -4.63 -42.20 -10.75
CA ASN A 487 -3.99 -41.66 -11.97
C ASN A 487 -4.86 -40.62 -12.72
N LEU A 488 -4.28 -39.46 -13.08
CA LEU A 488 -4.93 -38.36 -13.81
C LEU A 488 -4.13 -38.01 -15.09
N THR A 489 -4.80 -37.95 -16.25
CA THR A 489 -4.22 -38.25 -17.59
C THR A 489 -3.35 -37.16 -18.30
N PHE A 490 -3.07 -37.33 -19.62
CA PHE A 490 -1.76 -37.03 -20.26
C PHE A 490 -1.58 -35.73 -21.10
N PHE A 491 -0.31 -35.38 -21.40
CA PHE A 491 0.14 -34.20 -22.17
C PHE A 491 1.17 -34.53 -23.30
N HIS A 492 1.43 -33.56 -24.20
CA HIS A 492 2.07 -33.70 -25.53
C HIS A 492 3.00 -32.48 -25.80
N ARG A 493 4.09 -32.47 -26.58
CA ARG A 493 4.75 -33.48 -27.44
C ARG A 493 6.26 -33.18 -27.55
N GLN A 494 7.11 -34.22 -27.60
CA GLN A 494 8.47 -34.17 -28.16
C GLN A 494 8.68 -35.48 -28.93
N GLN A 495 9.19 -35.42 -30.17
CA GLN A 495 9.50 -36.63 -30.93
C GLN A 495 10.90 -37.14 -30.57
N ASN A 496 10.99 -38.41 -30.19
CA ASN A 496 12.24 -39.16 -30.12
C ASN A 496 12.07 -40.45 -30.94
N ASP A 497 12.93 -40.67 -31.94
CA ASP A 497 12.86 -41.78 -32.91
C ASP A 497 11.47 -42.08 -33.51
N GLY A 498 10.64 -41.05 -33.69
CA GLY A 498 9.32 -41.14 -34.36
C GLY A 498 8.18 -41.65 -33.49
N PHE A 499 8.37 -41.82 -32.18
CA PHE A 499 7.32 -42.15 -31.22
C PHE A 499 6.89 -40.93 -30.39
N ASP A 500 5.61 -40.87 -30.05
CA ASP A 500 5.05 -39.82 -29.20
C ASP A 500 5.22 -40.18 -27.71
N ILE A 501 5.94 -39.33 -26.98
CA ILE A 501 6.08 -39.45 -25.52
C ILE A 501 4.86 -38.80 -24.85
N THR A 502 4.16 -39.56 -24.01
CA THR A 502 3.02 -39.08 -23.20
C THR A 502 3.33 -39.22 -21.71
N CYS A 503 3.11 -38.16 -20.94
CA CYS A 503 3.27 -38.16 -19.47
C CYS A 503 1.95 -37.86 -18.77
N THR A 504 1.69 -38.55 -17.65
CA THR A 504 0.52 -38.42 -16.75
C THR A 504 0.87 -37.41 -15.65
N VAL A 505 -0.02 -36.49 -15.30
CA VAL A 505 0.25 -35.46 -14.26
C VAL A 505 -0.73 -35.64 -13.11
N SER A 506 -0.21 -36.00 -11.94
CA SER A 506 -0.95 -36.06 -10.70
C SER A 506 -1.34 -34.67 -10.20
N GLN A 507 -2.26 -34.61 -9.23
CA GLN A 507 -2.68 -33.34 -8.63
C GLN A 507 -1.52 -32.57 -7.98
N ALA A 508 -0.52 -33.26 -7.43
CA ALA A 508 0.69 -32.64 -6.88
C ALA A 508 1.57 -32.00 -7.97
N GLU A 509 1.69 -32.67 -9.12
CA GLU A 509 2.48 -32.17 -10.26
C GLU A 509 1.82 -30.98 -10.98
N MET A 510 0.58 -30.59 -10.63
CA MET A 510 -0.03 -29.34 -11.12
C MET A 510 0.79 -28.09 -10.74
N PHE A 511 1.59 -28.14 -9.67
CA PHE A 511 2.53 -27.08 -9.30
C PHE A 511 3.74 -26.95 -10.25
N SER A 512 3.90 -27.85 -11.23
CA SER A 512 4.86 -27.70 -12.32
C SER A 512 4.39 -26.75 -13.43
N PHE A 513 3.10 -26.38 -13.47
CA PHE A 513 2.57 -25.45 -14.46
C PHE A 513 2.89 -24.00 -14.10
N SER A 514 3.52 -23.28 -15.03
CA SER A 514 4.00 -21.90 -14.85
C SER A 514 3.01 -20.86 -15.34
N HIS A 515 2.47 -21.03 -16.55
CA HIS A 515 1.46 -20.17 -17.17
C HIS A 515 0.95 -20.77 -18.49
N LYS A 516 -0.22 -20.32 -18.91
CA LYS A 516 -0.77 -20.56 -20.25
C LYS A 516 -0.07 -19.66 -21.27
N ILE A 517 0.23 -20.22 -22.44
CA ILE A 517 0.81 -19.52 -23.58
C ILE A 517 -0.30 -19.36 -24.63
N PRO A 518 -0.72 -18.14 -25.01
CA PRO A 518 -1.62 -17.93 -26.13
C PRO A 518 -1.06 -18.55 -27.40
N ALA A 519 -1.83 -19.43 -28.03
CA ALA A 519 -1.38 -20.25 -29.15
C ALA A 519 -2.48 -20.42 -30.20
N PHE A 520 -2.11 -20.47 -31.48
CA PHE A 520 -3.01 -20.82 -32.58
C PHE A 520 -2.32 -21.71 -33.62
N LYS A 521 -3.06 -22.67 -34.18
CA LYS A 521 -2.54 -23.54 -35.25
C LYS A 521 -2.43 -22.75 -36.55
N VAL A 522 -1.28 -22.84 -37.22
CA VAL A 522 -1.04 -22.22 -38.53
C VAL A 522 -1.07 -23.29 -39.61
N GLN A 523 -1.72 -23.00 -40.74
CA GLN A 523 -1.65 -23.86 -41.92
C GLN A 523 -0.20 -23.91 -42.41
N GLY A 524 0.35 -25.13 -42.50
CA GLY A 524 1.73 -25.35 -42.92
C GLY A 524 2.02 -24.76 -44.30
N THR A 525 3.21 -24.19 -44.44
CA THR A 525 3.66 -23.59 -45.69
C THR A 525 5.02 -24.16 -46.06
N ALA A 526 5.03 -25.07 -47.04
CA ALA A 526 6.25 -25.71 -47.54
C ALA A 526 7.31 -24.70 -48.02
N ILE A 527 6.89 -23.51 -48.47
CA ILE A 527 7.75 -22.41 -48.91
C ILE A 527 8.65 -21.88 -47.78
N TYR A 528 8.18 -21.94 -46.52
CA TYR A 528 8.90 -21.47 -45.34
C TYR A 528 9.36 -22.62 -44.42
N GLY A 529 9.19 -23.88 -44.84
CA GLY A 529 9.55 -25.06 -44.06
C GLY A 529 8.70 -25.28 -42.81
N ILE A 530 7.47 -24.75 -42.76
CA ILE A 530 6.57 -24.86 -41.60
C ILE A 530 5.62 -26.07 -41.81
N PRO A 531 5.67 -27.11 -40.94
CA PRO A 531 4.76 -28.27 -41.00
C PRO A 531 3.27 -27.91 -40.86
N GLU A 532 2.38 -28.77 -41.38
CA GLU A 532 0.91 -28.54 -41.37
C GLU A 532 0.26 -28.49 -39.99
N ASP A 533 0.87 -29.10 -38.96
CA ASP A 533 0.40 -29.10 -37.57
C ASP A 533 1.17 -28.10 -36.67
N SER A 534 1.73 -27.03 -37.23
CA SER A 534 2.55 -26.10 -36.45
C SER A 534 1.72 -25.14 -35.60
N TRP A 535 2.20 -24.85 -34.39
CA TRP A 535 1.65 -23.83 -33.50
C TRP A 535 2.42 -22.51 -33.63
N HIS A 536 1.69 -21.38 -33.72
CA HIS A 536 2.23 -20.05 -33.44
C HIS A 536 1.91 -19.70 -31.99
N LEU A 537 2.92 -19.26 -31.24
CA LEU A 537 2.85 -18.93 -29.81
C LEU A 537 3.09 -17.43 -29.61
N ASP A 538 2.40 -16.79 -28.66
CA ASP A 538 2.68 -15.39 -28.29
C ASP A 538 4.14 -15.26 -27.81
N PRO A 539 5.01 -14.52 -28.52
CA PRO A 539 6.42 -14.39 -28.14
C PRO A 539 6.64 -13.68 -26.81
N ASN A 540 5.66 -12.91 -26.31
CA ASN A 540 5.73 -12.25 -25.00
C ASN A 540 5.46 -13.21 -23.84
N ALA A 541 4.80 -14.35 -24.11
CA ALA A 541 4.59 -15.45 -23.17
C ALA A 541 5.64 -16.57 -23.34
N LEU A 542 6.77 -16.29 -24.01
CA LEU A 542 7.89 -17.23 -24.13
C LEU A 542 9.10 -16.74 -23.32
N PRO A 543 9.84 -17.64 -22.64
CA PRO A 543 11.05 -17.27 -21.93
C PRO A 543 12.07 -16.61 -22.86
N LEU A 544 12.68 -15.52 -22.39
CA LEU A 544 13.86 -14.94 -23.03
C LEU A 544 14.94 -16.04 -23.15
N LYS A 545 15.34 -16.34 -24.39
CA LYS A 545 16.33 -17.39 -24.68
C LYS A 545 17.65 -17.06 -23.99
N GLN A 546 17.91 -17.68 -22.85
CA GLN A 546 19.27 -17.73 -22.32
C GLN A 546 20.16 -18.45 -23.34
N PRO A 547 21.38 -17.95 -23.62
CA PRO A 547 22.29 -18.64 -24.52
C PRO A 547 22.64 -20.00 -23.91
N ARG A 548 22.21 -21.09 -24.56
CA ARG A 548 22.62 -22.45 -24.18
C ARG A 548 24.13 -22.47 -24.06
N ARG A 549 24.65 -22.76 -22.86
CA ARG A 549 26.07 -23.11 -22.71
C ARG A 549 26.31 -24.34 -23.56
N SER A 550 27.10 -24.17 -24.62
CA SER A 550 27.65 -25.28 -25.38
C SER A 550 28.45 -26.17 -24.44
N GLN A 551 28.00 -27.42 -24.29
CA GLN A 551 28.82 -28.51 -23.76
C GLN A 551 29.86 -28.93 -24.81
#